data_AF-A0AAU9UPG3-F1
#
_entry.id   AF-A0AAU9UPG3-F1
#
_cell.length_a   1.000
_cell.length_b   1.000
_cell.length_c   1.000
_cell.angle_alpha   90.00
_cell.angle_beta   90.00
_cell.angle_gamma   90.00
#
_symmetry.space_group_name_H-M   'P 1'
#
loop_
_entity.id
_entity.type
_entity.pdbx_description
1 polymer ?
#
loop_
_entity_poly.entity_id
_entity_poly.type
_entity_poly.pdbx_seq_one_letter_code
_entity_poly.pdbx_strand_id
1 'polypeptide(L)'
;MPHTAASWVTTDSSLTRWRSAGPQASAATAARGAALAGRAGGCSPGTPLAVSKLEAMCSPAEPPPGAPPGPPLAPLQRFLACVYMKRALQRFVHQEDYLTMVSTDATSLTFRCDTAGLAARVALHPQHMQSLHLQLTPLADVKDNWSADDLQVMEKFFEQRVAIAPYRATALQGWARAWGAPAAALPSLVALMRADLAPVAPALWTLHWVLRIPPAGPLIVPAGQPAVLLAKHKILFFICLTRGETQLVLPLVYDVQSNAMQIAERRDAQQPHLNAVNLHLKRFAEFNQGHGECILWPAVRDLLINFTLPQEAPQAAAPPPP
;
A
#
# COMPACT_ATOMS: atom_id res chain seq x y z
N MET A 1 25.28 5.75 -30.27
CA MET A 1 24.47 6.61 -31.17
C MET A 1 23.01 6.20 -30.99
N PRO A 2 22.07 7.13 -30.71
CA PRO A 2 21.63 7.40 -29.34
C PRO A 2 20.38 6.64 -28.89
N HIS A 3 20.34 6.38 -27.57
CA HIS A 3 19.20 5.88 -26.81
C HIS A 3 18.14 6.96 -26.62
N THR A 4 16.91 6.67 -27.01
CA THR A 4 15.72 7.50 -26.81
C THR A 4 15.23 7.37 -25.38
N ALA A 5 15.29 8.48 -24.63
CA ALA A 5 14.64 8.63 -23.34
C ALA A 5 13.22 9.19 -23.55
N ALA A 6 12.21 8.43 -23.15
CA ALA A 6 10.83 8.90 -23.16
C ALA A 6 10.61 9.90 -22.02
N SER A 7 10.19 11.12 -22.37
CA SER A 7 9.79 12.15 -21.41
C SER A 7 8.33 11.95 -21.02
N TRP A 8 8.00 12.22 -19.76
CA TRP A 8 6.63 12.23 -19.25
C TRP A 8 6.29 13.66 -18.85
N VAL A 9 5.65 14.42 -19.73
CA VAL A 9 5.03 15.72 -19.40
C VAL A 9 3.77 15.88 -20.24
N THR A 10 2.61 15.91 -19.58
CA THR A 10 1.45 16.66 -20.05
C THR A 10 0.71 17.23 -18.86
N THR A 11 0.77 18.55 -18.76
CA THR A 11 -0.07 19.46 -17.97
C THR A 11 -1.50 19.46 -18.50
N ASP A 12 -2.49 19.45 -17.62
CA ASP A 12 -3.66 20.31 -17.81
C ASP A 12 -4.28 20.73 -16.47
N SER A 13 -4.70 21.98 -16.44
CA SER A 13 -5.06 22.80 -15.29
C SER A 13 -6.39 23.48 -15.60
N SER A 14 -7.43 23.17 -14.84
CA SER A 14 -8.63 24.01 -14.81
C SER A 14 -9.37 23.90 -13.48
N LEU A 15 -9.04 24.85 -12.58
CA LEU A 15 -9.82 25.23 -11.42
C LEU A 15 -10.88 26.26 -11.86
N THR A 16 -12.16 26.01 -11.60
CA THR A 16 -13.22 27.02 -11.62
C THR A 16 -14.20 26.70 -10.48
N ARG A 17 -14.06 27.37 -9.33
CA ARG A 17 -14.84 28.54 -8.89
C ARG A 17 -16.35 28.27 -8.81
N TRP A 18 -16.80 27.71 -7.70
CA TRP A 18 -18.21 27.72 -7.30
C TRP A 18 -18.49 28.95 -6.43
N ARG A 19 -19.20 29.94 -6.97
CA ARG A 19 -19.76 31.07 -6.21
C ARG A 19 -21.11 30.65 -5.62
N SER A 20 -21.28 30.98 -4.35
CA SER A 20 -22.51 30.88 -3.58
C SER A 20 -23.56 31.87 -4.09
N ALA A 21 -24.79 31.39 -4.29
CA ALA A 21 -25.99 32.20 -4.38
C ALA A 21 -27.07 31.51 -3.53
N GLY A 22 -27.33 32.07 -2.35
CA GLY A 22 -28.52 31.71 -1.57
C GLY A 22 -29.72 32.54 -2.03
N PRO A 23 -30.95 32.03 -1.91
CA PRO A 23 -32.13 32.87 -1.88
C PRO A 23 -32.72 32.97 -0.47
N GLN A 24 -33.27 34.15 -0.22
CA GLN A 24 -33.89 34.66 0.99
C GLN A 24 -35.03 33.80 1.54
N ALA A 25 -35.14 33.83 2.87
CA ALA A 25 -36.30 33.38 3.61
C ALA A 25 -37.53 34.26 3.34
N SER A 26 -38.69 33.63 3.15
CA SER A 26 -39.98 34.25 3.40
C SER A 26 -40.84 33.26 4.19
N ALA A 27 -41.28 33.72 5.35
CA ALA A 27 -42.20 33.02 6.22
C ALA A 27 -43.64 33.27 5.75
N ALA A 28 -44.44 32.21 5.67
CA ALA A 28 -45.90 32.30 5.74
C ALA A 28 -46.46 31.00 6.32
N THR A 29 -47.20 31.15 7.41
CA THR A 29 -47.90 30.15 8.20
C THR A 29 -49.20 29.71 7.52
N ALA A 30 -49.53 28.41 7.52
CA ALA A 30 -50.84 27.86 7.93
C ALA A 30 -51.05 26.41 7.45
N ALA A 31 -51.60 25.61 8.37
CA ALA A 31 -51.90 24.19 8.25
C ALA A 31 -53.09 23.89 7.31
N ARG A 32 -53.09 22.68 6.71
CA ARG A 32 -54.21 21.71 6.75
C ARG A 32 -53.84 20.44 5.97
N GLY A 33 -54.22 19.30 6.55
CA GLY A 33 -53.84 17.98 6.08
C GLY A 33 -54.50 17.58 4.75
N ALA A 34 -53.74 16.81 3.98
CA ALA A 34 -54.27 15.90 2.98
C ALA A 34 -53.47 14.61 3.06
N ALA A 35 -54.15 13.55 3.47
CA ALA A 35 -53.64 12.19 3.44
C ALA A 35 -53.40 11.78 1.98
N LEU A 36 -52.14 11.47 1.64
CA LEU A 36 -51.80 10.70 0.44
C LEU A 36 -51.32 9.34 0.89
N ALA A 37 -52.28 8.43 1.05
CA ALA A 37 -52.02 7.01 1.15
C ALA A 37 -51.63 6.46 -0.23
N GLY A 38 -50.59 5.62 -0.26
CA GLY A 38 -50.45 4.61 -1.31
C GLY A 38 -49.20 4.68 -2.19
N ARG A 39 -48.02 4.46 -1.59
CA ARG A 39 -46.89 3.62 -2.07
C ARG A 39 -45.57 4.12 -1.49
N ALA A 40 -45.32 3.79 -0.22
CA ALA A 40 -43.97 3.75 0.31
C ALA A 40 -43.55 2.28 0.34
N GLY A 41 -42.54 1.92 -0.47
CA GLY A 41 -41.83 0.66 -0.29
C GLY A 41 -41.37 0.56 1.15
N GLY A 42 -41.60 -0.60 1.77
CA GLY A 42 -41.31 -0.85 3.17
C GLY A 42 -39.83 -0.69 3.48
N CYS A 43 -39.40 0.54 3.79
CA CYS A 43 -38.30 0.72 4.72
C CYS A 43 -38.80 0.20 6.06
N SER A 44 -38.12 -0.82 6.60
CA SER A 44 -38.30 -1.21 7.99
C SER A 44 -38.31 0.06 8.86
N PRO A 45 -39.26 0.22 9.80
CA PRO A 45 -39.22 1.37 10.70
C PRO A 45 -37.85 1.40 11.37
N GLY A 46 -37.11 2.51 11.17
CA GLY A 46 -35.78 2.65 11.71
C GLY A 46 -35.85 2.59 13.24
N THR A 47 -35.10 1.69 13.85
CA THR A 47 -35.00 1.63 15.31
C THR A 47 -34.46 2.98 15.80
N PRO A 48 -35.18 3.70 16.67
CA PRO A 48 -34.71 4.99 17.17
C PRO A 48 -33.38 4.81 17.90
N LEU A 49 -32.36 5.54 17.44
CA LEU A 49 -31.04 5.54 18.04
C LEU A 49 -30.99 6.59 19.14
N ALA A 50 -30.75 6.17 20.38
CA ALA A 50 -30.55 7.09 21.49
C ALA A 50 -29.34 8.01 21.23
N VAL A 51 -29.45 9.29 21.56
CA VAL A 51 -28.39 10.29 21.36
C VAL A 51 -27.09 9.85 22.02
N SER A 52 -27.14 9.30 23.23
CA SER A 52 -25.97 8.78 23.94
C SER A 52 -25.24 7.65 23.20
N LYS A 53 -25.98 6.80 22.45
CA LYS A 53 -25.36 5.75 21.61
C LYS A 53 -24.69 6.35 20.38
N LEU A 54 -25.28 7.39 19.79
CA LEU A 54 -24.67 8.12 18.69
C LEU A 54 -23.39 8.83 19.14
N GLU A 55 -23.42 9.51 20.30
CA GLU A 55 -22.25 10.15 20.91
C GLU A 55 -21.13 9.14 21.18
N ALA A 56 -21.45 7.96 21.70
CA ALA A 56 -20.47 6.90 21.90
C ALA A 56 -19.85 6.40 20.59
N MET A 57 -20.62 6.30 19.50
CA MET A 57 -20.11 5.93 18.18
C MET A 57 -19.25 7.01 17.52
N CYS A 58 -19.44 8.27 17.90
CA CYS A 58 -18.73 9.44 17.36
C CYS A 58 -17.56 9.89 18.25
N SER A 59 -17.42 9.37 19.46
CA SER A 59 -16.34 9.70 20.40
C SER A 59 -15.10 8.83 20.16
N PRO A 60 -13.87 9.38 20.26
CA PRO A 60 -12.64 8.61 20.16
C PRO A 60 -12.63 7.44 21.16
N ALA A 61 -12.31 6.25 20.68
CA ALA A 61 -12.16 5.05 21.49
C ALA A 61 -10.92 4.26 21.05
N GLU A 62 -10.39 3.44 21.94
CA GLU A 62 -9.37 2.46 21.56
C GLU A 62 -9.93 1.45 20.54
N PRO A 63 -9.08 0.90 19.64
CA PRO A 63 -9.50 -0.20 18.78
C PRO A 63 -10.11 -1.36 19.59
N PRO A 64 -11.20 -1.99 19.12
CA PRO A 64 -11.78 -3.13 19.82
C PRO A 64 -10.81 -4.33 19.83
N PRO A 65 -10.95 -5.27 20.78
CA PRO A 65 -10.16 -6.50 20.78
C PRO A 65 -10.23 -7.23 19.44
N GLY A 66 -9.08 -7.65 18.91
CA GLY A 66 -8.97 -8.30 17.60
C GLY A 66 -8.82 -7.34 16.42
N ALA A 67 -9.02 -6.03 16.59
CA ALA A 67 -8.66 -5.05 15.58
C ALA A 67 -7.16 -4.74 15.59
N PRO A 68 -6.58 -4.34 14.44
CA PRO A 68 -5.20 -3.88 14.38
C PRO A 68 -4.94 -2.70 15.33
N PRO A 69 -3.75 -2.62 15.97
CA PRO A 69 -3.40 -1.52 16.84
C PRO A 69 -3.39 -0.20 16.07
N GLY A 70 -3.76 0.90 16.71
CA GLY A 70 -3.81 2.20 16.06
C GLY A 70 -4.25 3.31 17.01
N PRO A 71 -4.20 4.58 16.57
CA PRO A 71 -4.65 5.69 17.40
C PRO A 71 -6.13 5.57 17.77
N PRO A 72 -6.56 6.19 18.88
CA PRO A 72 -7.97 6.23 19.24
C PRO A 72 -8.76 7.00 18.17
N LEU A 73 -9.81 6.37 17.66
CA LEU A 73 -10.71 6.90 16.63
C LEU A 73 -12.15 6.58 16.99
N ALA A 74 -13.09 7.35 16.46
CA ALA A 74 -14.50 7.05 16.64
C ALA A 74 -14.87 5.68 16.01
N PRO A 75 -15.65 4.81 16.69
CA PRO A 75 -16.12 3.56 16.11
C PRO A 75 -16.78 3.74 14.74
N LEU A 76 -17.61 4.77 14.58
CA LEU A 76 -18.26 5.10 13.32
C LEU A 76 -17.23 5.45 12.23
N GLN A 77 -16.18 6.21 12.58
CA GLN A 77 -15.11 6.56 11.65
C GLN A 77 -14.37 5.31 11.15
N ARG A 78 -14.06 4.36 12.05
CA ARG A 78 -13.41 3.09 11.66
C ARG A 78 -14.29 2.25 10.73
N PHE A 79 -15.57 2.10 11.06
CA PHE A 79 -16.53 1.41 10.20
C PHE A 79 -16.61 2.03 8.81
N LEU A 80 -16.83 3.36 8.73
CA LEU A 80 -16.94 4.07 7.46
C LEU A 80 -15.63 4.00 6.65
N ALA A 81 -14.48 4.07 7.32
CA ALA A 81 -13.19 3.92 6.66
C ALA A 81 -13.01 2.50 6.08
N CYS A 82 -13.40 1.46 6.80
CA CYS A 82 -13.35 0.08 6.30
C CYS A 82 -14.31 -0.13 5.13
N VAL A 83 -15.54 0.40 5.18
CA VAL A 83 -16.48 0.38 4.06
C VAL A 83 -15.92 1.11 2.84
N TYR A 84 -15.31 2.28 3.06
CA TYR A 84 -14.64 3.04 2.00
C TYR A 84 -13.49 2.25 1.35
N MET A 85 -12.61 1.65 2.16
CA MET A 85 -11.47 0.85 1.70
C MET A 85 -11.94 -0.37 0.90
N LYS A 86 -12.95 -1.11 1.40
CA LYS A 86 -13.55 -2.24 0.67
C LYS A 86 -14.09 -1.80 -0.70
N ARG A 87 -14.81 -0.67 -0.76
CA ARG A 87 -15.35 -0.12 -2.02
C ARG A 87 -14.25 0.40 -2.95
N ALA A 88 -13.14 0.89 -2.40
CA ALA A 88 -11.97 1.27 -3.19
C ALA A 88 -11.30 0.03 -3.80
N LEU A 89 -11.13 -1.04 -3.02
CA LEU A 89 -10.60 -2.32 -3.49
C LEU A 89 -11.49 -2.91 -4.60
N GLN A 90 -12.81 -2.91 -4.39
CA GLN A 90 -13.76 -3.38 -5.38
C GLN A 90 -13.59 -2.65 -6.72
N ARG A 91 -13.47 -1.32 -6.70
CA ARG A 91 -13.23 -0.53 -7.92
C ARG A 91 -11.90 -0.88 -8.58
N PHE A 92 -10.85 -1.06 -7.79
CA PHE A 92 -9.53 -1.43 -8.29
C PHE A 92 -9.53 -2.82 -8.96
N VAL A 93 -10.15 -3.82 -8.33
CA VAL A 93 -10.28 -5.17 -8.91
C VAL A 93 -10.96 -5.15 -10.29
N HIS A 94 -11.93 -4.25 -10.51
CA HIS A 94 -12.58 -4.12 -11.83
C HIS A 94 -11.74 -3.36 -12.86
N GLN A 95 -10.70 -2.64 -12.45
CA GLN A 95 -9.87 -1.81 -13.32
C GLN A 95 -8.61 -2.53 -13.80
N GLU A 96 -8.19 -3.58 -13.12
CA GLU A 96 -6.92 -4.24 -13.36
C GLU A 96 -7.13 -5.64 -13.94
N ASP A 97 -6.56 -5.90 -15.11
CA ASP A 97 -6.83 -7.11 -15.90
C ASP A 97 -6.31 -8.40 -15.25
N TYR A 98 -5.34 -8.30 -14.33
CA TYR A 98 -4.77 -9.45 -13.62
C TYR A 98 -5.59 -9.87 -12.39
N LEU A 99 -6.65 -9.13 -12.04
CA LEU A 99 -7.57 -9.48 -10.96
C LEU A 99 -8.95 -9.82 -11.54
N THR A 100 -9.56 -10.87 -11.01
CA THR A 100 -10.91 -11.27 -11.39
C THR A 100 -11.83 -11.20 -10.19
N MET A 101 -12.90 -10.40 -10.28
CA MET A 101 -13.94 -10.36 -9.26
C MET A 101 -14.69 -11.70 -9.22
N VAL A 102 -14.81 -12.29 -8.03
CA VAL A 102 -15.55 -13.54 -7.81
C VAL A 102 -16.93 -13.26 -7.21
N SER A 103 -16.97 -12.46 -6.15
CA SER A 103 -18.22 -12.09 -5.49
C SER A 103 -18.07 -10.79 -4.69
N THR A 104 -19.19 -10.12 -4.44
CA THR A 104 -19.24 -8.96 -3.57
C THR A 104 -20.56 -8.94 -2.82
N ASP A 105 -20.50 -8.69 -1.52
CA ASP A 105 -21.68 -8.53 -0.66
C ASP A 105 -21.55 -7.25 0.19
N ALA A 106 -22.46 -7.04 1.14
CA ALA A 106 -22.46 -5.85 1.99
C ALA A 106 -21.20 -5.73 2.87
N THR A 107 -20.62 -6.84 3.33
CA THR A 107 -19.55 -6.85 4.33
C THR A 107 -18.21 -7.37 3.81
N SER A 108 -18.21 -8.00 2.63
CA SER A 108 -17.06 -8.68 2.04
C SER A 108 -16.96 -8.47 0.52
N LEU A 109 -15.78 -8.70 -0.02
CA LEU A 109 -15.57 -9.00 -1.43
C LEU A 109 -14.58 -10.16 -1.58
N THR A 110 -14.75 -10.94 -2.62
CA THR A 110 -13.83 -12.00 -3.02
C THR A 110 -13.38 -11.77 -4.45
N PHE A 111 -12.07 -11.86 -4.67
CA PHE A 111 -11.44 -11.78 -5.98
C PHE A 111 -10.33 -12.82 -6.07
N ARG A 112 -9.83 -13.08 -7.25
CA ARG A 112 -8.68 -13.96 -7.47
C ARG A 112 -7.65 -13.31 -8.38
N CYS A 113 -6.41 -13.76 -8.25
CA CYS A 113 -5.32 -13.42 -9.16
C CYS A 113 -4.73 -14.74 -9.67
N ASP A 114 -4.95 -15.03 -10.95
CA ASP A 114 -4.53 -16.29 -11.55
C ASP A 114 -2.99 -16.37 -11.62
N THR A 115 -2.31 -15.24 -11.91
CA THR A 115 -0.84 -15.14 -11.86
C THR A 115 -0.25 -15.43 -10.49
N ALA A 116 -0.93 -15.00 -9.42
CA ALA A 116 -0.51 -15.28 -8.06
C ALA A 116 -0.95 -16.67 -7.57
N GLY A 117 -1.84 -17.36 -8.29
CA GLY A 117 -2.40 -18.64 -7.85
C GLY A 117 -3.22 -18.52 -6.57
N LEU A 118 -3.86 -17.38 -6.31
CA LEU A 118 -4.52 -17.07 -5.05
C LEU A 118 -5.93 -16.50 -5.25
N ALA A 119 -6.87 -16.96 -4.41
CA ALA A 119 -8.11 -16.27 -4.12
C ALA A 119 -7.98 -15.47 -2.81
N ALA A 120 -8.56 -14.29 -2.78
CA ALA A 120 -8.54 -13.37 -1.66
C ALA A 120 -9.97 -12.98 -1.28
N ARG A 121 -10.31 -13.13 0.00
CA ARG A 121 -11.55 -12.61 0.59
C ARG A 121 -11.18 -11.49 1.55
N VAL A 122 -11.67 -10.28 1.28
CA VAL A 122 -11.53 -9.15 2.21
C VAL A 122 -12.89 -8.86 2.84
N ALA A 123 -13.00 -8.93 4.16
CA ALA A 123 -14.25 -8.81 4.88
C ALA A 123 -14.12 -7.91 6.12
N LEU A 124 -15.22 -7.22 6.46
CA LEU A 124 -15.37 -6.57 7.76
C LEU A 124 -15.38 -7.61 8.88
N HIS A 125 -14.75 -7.29 10.02
CA HIS A 125 -14.82 -8.17 11.18
C HIS A 125 -16.28 -8.36 11.63
N PRO A 126 -16.79 -9.59 11.76
CA PRO A 126 -18.22 -9.86 11.88
C PRO A 126 -18.86 -9.33 13.16
N GLN A 127 -18.08 -9.17 14.23
CA GLN A 127 -18.61 -8.74 15.53
C GLN A 127 -18.69 -7.22 15.68
N HIS A 128 -17.65 -6.51 15.26
CA HIS A 128 -17.50 -5.08 15.55
C HIS A 128 -17.45 -4.20 14.30
N MET A 129 -17.24 -4.78 13.11
CA MET A 129 -17.30 -4.10 11.81
C MET A 129 -16.33 -2.90 11.68
N GLN A 130 -15.26 -2.86 12.48
CA GLN A 130 -14.35 -1.72 12.58
C GLN A 130 -12.93 -2.01 12.04
N SER A 131 -12.73 -3.17 11.44
CA SER A 131 -11.50 -3.57 10.76
C SER A 131 -11.85 -4.37 9.50
N LEU A 132 -10.93 -4.38 8.53
CA LEU A 132 -10.96 -5.30 7.40
C LEU A 132 -9.91 -6.39 7.61
N HIS A 133 -10.29 -7.61 7.32
CA HIS A 133 -9.43 -8.79 7.38
C HIS A 133 -9.30 -9.37 5.98
N LEU A 134 -8.10 -9.86 5.68
CA LEU A 134 -7.80 -10.60 4.46
C LEU A 134 -7.72 -12.08 4.81
N GLN A 135 -8.35 -12.91 3.98
CA GLN A 135 -8.19 -14.35 4.01
C GLN A 135 -7.77 -14.83 2.63
N LEU A 136 -6.70 -15.60 2.57
CA LEU A 136 -6.11 -16.13 1.35
C LEU A 136 -6.38 -17.62 1.20
N THR A 137 -6.57 -18.05 -0.04
CA THR A 137 -6.76 -19.47 -0.38
C THR A 137 -6.04 -19.77 -1.69
N PRO A 138 -5.07 -20.72 -1.69
CA PRO A 138 -4.44 -21.19 -2.92
C PRO A 138 -5.47 -21.74 -3.91
N LEU A 139 -5.32 -21.39 -5.18
CA LEU A 139 -6.12 -21.98 -6.25
C LEU A 139 -5.72 -23.44 -6.47
N ALA A 140 -6.67 -24.29 -6.84
CA ALA A 140 -6.51 -25.75 -6.87
C ALA A 140 -5.36 -26.22 -7.78
N ASP A 141 -5.06 -25.45 -8.82
CA ASP A 141 -4.06 -25.78 -9.84
C ASP A 141 -2.62 -25.38 -9.44
N VAL A 142 -2.44 -24.74 -8.27
CA VAL A 142 -1.18 -24.08 -7.86
C VAL A 142 -0.83 -24.36 -6.38
N LYS A 143 -1.24 -25.53 -5.86
CA LYS A 143 -1.15 -25.86 -4.42
C LYS A 143 0.27 -25.85 -3.84
N ASP A 144 1.32 -25.99 -4.67
CA ASP A 144 2.70 -26.14 -4.20
C ASP A 144 3.49 -24.82 -4.10
N ASN A 145 2.87 -23.67 -4.43
CA ASN A 145 3.58 -22.39 -4.52
C ASN A 145 3.57 -21.56 -3.23
N TRP A 146 2.67 -21.86 -2.29
CA TRP A 146 2.45 -21.03 -1.10
C TRP A 146 2.46 -21.83 0.19
N SER A 147 3.37 -21.50 1.09
CA SER A 147 3.35 -22.06 2.45
C SER A 147 2.28 -21.36 3.30
N ALA A 148 1.81 -22.04 4.36
CA ALA A 148 0.89 -21.42 5.31
C ALA A 148 1.47 -20.18 5.98
N ASP A 149 2.79 -20.15 6.22
CA ASP A 149 3.50 -18.99 6.78
C ASP A 149 3.48 -17.80 5.81
N ASP A 150 3.69 -18.03 4.52
CA ASP A 150 3.62 -16.96 3.51
C ASP A 150 2.22 -16.33 3.44
N LEU A 151 1.17 -17.17 3.47
CA LEU A 151 -0.21 -16.68 3.50
C LEU A 151 -0.47 -15.83 4.76
N GLN A 152 -0.04 -16.34 5.93
CA GLN A 152 -0.22 -15.62 7.19
C GLN A 152 0.54 -14.28 7.22
N VAL A 153 1.73 -14.23 6.64
CA VAL A 153 2.51 -12.98 6.47
C VAL A 153 1.73 -11.99 5.62
N MET A 154 1.19 -12.41 4.49
CA MET A 154 0.42 -11.53 3.58
C MET A 154 -0.87 -11.01 4.24
N GLU A 155 -1.60 -11.88 4.94
CA GLU A 155 -2.82 -11.52 5.69
C GLU A 155 -2.49 -10.50 6.80
N LYS A 156 -1.47 -10.78 7.62
CA LYS A 156 -1.03 -9.89 8.69
C LYS A 156 -0.51 -8.56 8.15
N PHE A 157 0.20 -8.57 7.02
CA PHE A 157 0.69 -7.35 6.37
C PHE A 157 -0.48 -6.46 5.92
N PHE A 158 -1.51 -7.06 5.32
CA PHE A 158 -2.72 -6.34 4.95
C PHE A 158 -3.34 -5.63 6.17
N GLU A 159 -3.50 -6.33 7.28
CA GLU A 159 -4.11 -5.78 8.50
C GLU A 159 -3.26 -4.69 9.16
N GLN A 160 -1.94 -4.86 9.19
CA GLN A 160 -1.04 -3.98 9.96
C GLN A 160 -0.41 -2.84 9.15
N ARG A 161 -0.51 -2.86 7.82
CA ARG A 161 0.12 -1.87 6.94
C ARG A 161 -0.81 -1.29 5.88
N VAL A 162 -1.88 -2.00 5.51
CA VAL A 162 -2.76 -1.60 4.40
C VAL A 162 -4.11 -1.11 4.91
N ALA A 163 -4.82 -1.96 5.66
CA ALA A 163 -6.17 -1.73 6.17
C ALA A 163 -6.15 -1.15 7.60
N ILE A 164 -5.28 -0.18 7.83
CA ILE A 164 -5.02 0.42 9.14
C ILE A 164 -5.12 1.95 9.07
N ALA A 165 -5.36 2.57 10.22
CA ALA A 165 -5.32 4.02 10.33
C ALA A 165 -3.88 4.56 10.14
N PRO A 166 -3.69 5.68 9.41
CA PRO A 166 -4.70 6.44 8.67
C PRO A 166 -5.11 5.71 7.38
N TYR A 167 -6.39 5.37 7.22
CA TYR A 167 -6.89 4.59 6.09
C TYR A 167 -6.68 5.34 4.76
N ARG A 168 -5.84 4.80 3.87
CA ARG A 168 -5.55 5.40 2.56
C ARG A 168 -5.86 4.45 1.42
N ALA A 169 -6.83 4.80 0.58
CA ALA A 169 -7.15 4.03 -0.63
C ALA A 169 -5.94 3.88 -1.58
N THR A 170 -5.05 4.88 -1.66
CA THR A 170 -3.85 4.78 -2.51
C THR A 170 -2.79 3.84 -1.97
N ALA A 171 -2.72 3.61 -0.64
CA ALA A 171 -1.85 2.57 -0.07
C ALA A 171 -2.40 1.17 -0.39
N LEU A 172 -3.72 1.01 -0.29
CA LEU A 172 -4.43 -0.19 -0.72
C LEU A 172 -4.23 -0.48 -2.21
N GLN A 173 -4.25 0.53 -3.07
CA GLN A 173 -3.91 0.37 -4.49
C GLN A 173 -2.45 -0.05 -4.67
N GLY A 174 -1.51 0.52 -3.93
CA GLY A 174 -0.09 0.10 -3.96
C GLY A 174 0.07 -1.37 -3.58
N TRP A 175 -0.58 -1.80 -2.51
CA TRP A 175 -0.62 -3.21 -2.12
C TRP A 175 -1.28 -4.09 -3.19
N ALA A 176 -2.43 -3.69 -3.71
CA ALA A 176 -3.17 -4.48 -4.71
C ALA A 176 -2.43 -4.55 -6.06
N ARG A 177 -1.57 -3.58 -6.39
CA ARG A 177 -0.65 -3.66 -7.53
C ARG A 177 0.44 -4.70 -7.36
N ALA A 178 0.88 -4.99 -6.13
CA ALA A 178 1.88 -6.04 -5.90
C ALA A 178 1.40 -7.43 -6.37
N TRP A 179 0.09 -7.68 -6.39
CA TRP A 179 -0.50 -8.92 -6.88
C TRP A 179 -0.33 -9.16 -8.37
N GLY A 180 -0.18 -8.10 -9.17
CA GLY A 180 0.06 -8.20 -10.60
C GLY A 180 1.53 -8.40 -10.96
N ALA A 181 2.42 -8.49 -9.96
CA ALA A 181 3.83 -8.76 -10.21
C ALA A 181 4.00 -10.12 -10.89
N PRO A 182 5.03 -10.30 -11.74
CA PRO A 182 5.35 -11.60 -12.31
C PRO A 182 5.51 -12.67 -11.23
N ALA A 183 5.03 -13.89 -11.49
CA ALA A 183 5.00 -14.97 -10.49
C ALA A 183 6.34 -15.21 -9.79
N ALA A 184 7.45 -15.11 -10.53
CA ALA A 184 8.81 -15.26 -9.99
C ALA A 184 9.19 -14.21 -8.92
N ALA A 185 8.56 -13.03 -8.93
CA ALA A 185 8.83 -11.95 -7.98
C ALA A 185 7.98 -12.02 -6.71
N LEU A 186 6.84 -12.72 -6.75
CA LEU A 186 5.88 -12.74 -5.64
C LEU A 186 6.48 -13.27 -4.33
N PRO A 187 7.27 -14.37 -4.30
CA PRO A 187 7.91 -14.83 -3.07
C PRO A 187 8.84 -13.77 -2.45
N SER A 188 9.58 -13.02 -3.29
CA SER A 188 10.44 -11.94 -2.82
C SER A 188 9.63 -10.76 -2.24
N LEU A 189 8.46 -10.45 -2.80
CA LEU A 189 7.57 -9.43 -2.24
C LEU A 189 6.96 -9.88 -0.91
N VAL A 190 6.66 -11.16 -0.72
CA VAL A 190 6.23 -11.70 0.58
C VAL A 190 7.36 -11.66 1.61
N ALA A 191 8.60 -11.97 1.21
CA ALA A 191 9.76 -11.79 2.08
C ALA A 191 9.96 -10.32 2.49
N LEU A 192 9.67 -9.38 1.59
CA LEU A 192 9.66 -7.95 1.89
C LEU A 192 8.57 -7.58 2.92
N MET A 193 7.36 -8.13 2.79
CA MET A 193 6.29 -7.99 3.81
C MET A 193 6.74 -8.54 5.16
N ARG A 194 7.37 -9.72 5.17
CA ARG A 194 7.87 -10.37 6.40
C ARG A 194 8.87 -9.46 7.12
N ALA A 195 9.82 -8.89 6.38
CA ALA A 195 10.85 -8.01 6.92
C ALA A 195 10.33 -6.64 7.38
N ASP A 196 9.23 -6.14 6.82
CA ASP A 196 8.54 -4.93 7.28
C ASP A 196 7.67 -5.20 8.54
N LEU A 197 7.14 -6.41 8.69
CA LEU A 197 6.38 -6.82 9.87
C LEU A 197 7.29 -7.14 11.07
N ALA A 198 8.46 -7.72 10.82
CA ALA A 198 9.42 -8.12 11.83
C ALA A 198 10.85 -7.80 11.35
N PRO A 199 11.65 -7.04 12.13
CA PRO A 199 13.02 -6.72 11.76
C PRO A 199 13.84 -7.98 11.52
N VAL A 200 14.66 -7.96 10.46
CA VAL A 200 15.64 -9.01 10.17
C VAL A 200 16.83 -8.86 11.13
N ALA A 201 17.35 -9.97 11.65
CA ALA A 201 18.56 -9.97 12.48
C ALA A 201 19.66 -10.83 11.83
N PRO A 202 20.94 -10.39 11.85
CA PRO A 202 21.40 -9.04 12.19
C PRO A 202 21.11 -8.05 11.04
N ALA A 203 20.55 -6.87 11.31
CA ALA A 203 20.39 -5.82 10.30
C ALA A 203 20.86 -4.46 10.85
N LEU A 204 21.52 -3.68 9.99
CA LEU A 204 21.92 -2.30 10.27
C LEU A 204 20.74 -1.35 10.09
N TRP A 205 19.81 -1.69 9.19
CA TRP A 205 18.66 -0.86 8.85
C TRP A 205 17.35 -1.56 9.18
N THR A 206 16.41 -0.80 9.73
CA THR A 206 15.01 -1.19 9.79
C THR A 206 14.36 -0.91 8.44
N LEU A 207 13.71 -1.92 7.88
CA LEU A 207 12.95 -1.80 6.63
C LEU A 207 11.53 -1.30 6.92
N HIS A 208 11.07 -0.37 6.09
CA HIS A 208 9.65 -0.11 5.91
C HIS A 208 9.24 -0.21 4.44
N TRP A 209 8.26 -1.06 4.10
CA TRP A 209 7.74 -1.11 2.73
C TRP A 209 6.73 0.01 2.50
N VAL A 210 7.12 0.96 1.66
CA VAL A 210 6.34 2.16 1.38
C VAL A 210 5.27 1.84 0.33
N LEU A 211 4.00 1.93 0.71
CA LEU A 211 2.84 1.70 -0.17
C LEU A 211 2.29 2.99 -0.83
N ARG A 212 2.74 4.15 -0.34
CA ARG A 212 2.41 5.48 -0.86
C ARG A 212 3.65 6.36 -0.90
N ILE A 213 3.80 7.11 -1.98
CA ILE A 213 4.97 7.96 -2.15
C ILE A 213 4.94 9.10 -1.13
N PRO A 214 5.97 9.24 -0.27
CA PRO A 214 5.99 10.29 0.74
C PRO A 214 6.21 11.66 0.10
N PRO A 215 5.73 12.76 0.73
CA PRO A 215 5.97 14.12 0.23
C PRO A 215 7.45 14.48 0.09
N ALA A 216 8.29 13.95 0.98
CA ALA A 216 9.75 14.11 0.96
C ALA A 216 10.48 13.06 0.09
N GLY A 217 9.73 12.23 -0.65
CA GLY A 217 10.31 11.20 -1.50
C GLY A 217 10.87 11.74 -2.82
N PRO A 218 11.69 10.95 -3.54
CA PRO A 218 12.14 11.29 -4.88
C PRO A 218 10.97 11.62 -5.80
N LEU A 219 11.02 12.77 -6.47
CA LEU A 219 9.97 13.31 -7.35
C LEU A 219 9.90 12.60 -8.72
N ILE A 220 9.97 11.27 -8.74
CA ILE A 220 9.83 10.44 -9.93
C ILE A 220 8.35 10.24 -10.25
N VAL A 221 7.54 10.10 -9.20
CA VAL A 221 6.10 9.99 -9.26
C VAL A 221 5.54 10.94 -8.19
N PRO A 222 4.40 11.62 -8.44
CA PRO A 222 3.85 12.59 -7.49
C PRO A 222 3.57 11.99 -6.10
N ALA A 223 3.77 12.80 -5.06
CA ALA A 223 3.49 12.41 -3.68
C ALA A 223 2.03 11.96 -3.49
N GLY A 224 1.83 10.96 -2.62
CA GLY A 224 0.51 10.42 -2.28
C GLY A 224 -0.05 9.39 -3.28
N GLN A 225 0.61 9.21 -4.43
CA GLN A 225 0.29 8.14 -5.38
C GLN A 225 0.70 6.75 -4.83
N PRO A 226 0.13 5.67 -5.39
CA PRO A 226 0.59 4.31 -5.10
C PRO A 226 2.08 4.17 -5.37
N ALA A 227 2.81 3.58 -4.43
CA ALA A 227 4.27 3.43 -4.52
C ALA A 227 4.71 2.11 -5.14
N VAL A 228 3.79 1.31 -5.66
CA VAL A 228 4.10 0.11 -6.45
C VAL A 228 3.52 0.32 -7.85
N LEU A 229 4.38 0.27 -8.86
CA LEU A 229 4.03 0.41 -10.27
C LEU A 229 4.57 -0.77 -11.06
N LEU A 230 3.73 -1.33 -11.91
CA LEU A 230 4.08 -2.42 -12.82
C LEU A 230 4.16 -1.87 -14.24
N ALA A 231 5.23 -2.20 -14.94
CA ALA A 231 5.44 -1.80 -16.33
C ALA A 231 6.09 -2.94 -17.12
N LYS A 232 5.26 -3.78 -17.75
CA LYS A 232 5.68 -4.97 -18.51
C LYS A 232 6.55 -5.91 -17.65
N HIS A 233 7.88 -5.78 -17.76
CA HIS A 233 8.87 -6.59 -17.05
C HIS A 233 9.54 -5.84 -15.90
N LYS A 234 9.03 -4.65 -15.52
CA LYS A 234 9.60 -3.84 -14.44
C LYS A 234 8.62 -3.65 -13.30
N ILE A 235 9.15 -3.74 -12.09
CA ILE A 235 8.46 -3.37 -10.86
C ILE A 235 9.20 -2.17 -10.28
N LEU A 236 8.54 -1.01 -10.24
CA LEU A 236 9.00 0.12 -9.43
C LEU A 236 8.31 0.05 -8.07
N PHE A 237 9.08 0.00 -7.00
CA PHE A 237 8.59 0.02 -5.64
C PHE A 237 9.46 0.92 -4.76
N PHE A 238 8.91 1.40 -3.65
CA PHE A 238 9.64 2.24 -2.73
C PHE A 238 9.84 1.52 -1.40
N ILE A 239 11.03 1.66 -0.83
CA ILE A 239 11.29 1.26 0.55
C ILE A 239 11.84 2.44 1.33
N CYS A 240 11.66 2.39 2.63
CA CYS A 240 12.25 3.34 3.56
C CYS A 240 13.18 2.57 4.49
N LEU A 241 14.45 2.96 4.54
CA LEU A 241 15.43 2.41 5.47
C LEU A 241 15.65 3.40 6.61
N THR A 242 15.54 2.93 7.84
CA THR A 242 15.73 3.77 9.04
C THR A 242 16.83 3.19 9.92
N ARG A 243 17.75 4.03 10.38
CA ARG A 243 18.81 3.68 11.33
C ARG A 243 19.12 4.88 12.22
N GLY A 244 18.77 4.78 13.50
CA GLY A 244 18.81 5.93 14.42
C GLY A 244 17.92 7.06 13.88
N GLU A 245 18.50 8.24 13.71
CA GLU A 245 17.81 9.40 13.13
C GLU A 245 17.90 9.47 11.59
N THR A 246 18.66 8.55 10.96
CA THR A 246 18.83 8.54 9.51
C THR A 246 17.69 7.80 8.83
N GLN A 247 17.08 8.43 7.83
CA GLN A 247 16.01 7.85 7.02
C GLN A 247 16.32 7.99 5.53
N LEU A 248 16.25 6.89 4.78
CA LEU A 248 16.50 6.85 3.34
C LEU A 248 15.26 6.33 2.61
N VAL A 249 14.67 7.12 1.73
CA VAL A 249 13.57 6.69 0.86
C VAL A 249 14.14 6.30 -0.50
N LEU A 250 14.08 5.01 -0.82
CA LEU A 250 14.74 4.43 -1.99
C LEU A 250 13.69 4.02 -3.04
N PRO A 251 13.75 4.58 -4.26
CA PRO A 251 12.90 4.17 -5.36
C PRO A 251 13.61 3.05 -6.14
N LEU A 252 13.22 1.80 -5.93
CA LEU A 252 13.85 0.63 -6.51
C LEU A 252 13.11 0.16 -7.75
N VAL A 253 13.86 -0.14 -8.81
CA VAL A 253 13.36 -0.81 -10.01
C VAL A 253 13.93 -2.21 -10.05
N TYR A 254 13.06 -3.21 -10.02
CA TYR A 254 13.40 -4.59 -10.35
C TYR A 254 13.02 -4.87 -11.80
N ASP A 255 13.99 -5.29 -12.60
CA ASP A 255 13.81 -5.74 -13.99
C ASP A 255 13.81 -7.28 -14.00
N VAL A 256 12.65 -7.85 -14.36
CA VAL A 256 12.43 -9.30 -14.37
C VAL A 256 13.17 -9.97 -15.52
N GLN A 257 13.41 -9.29 -16.64
CA GLN A 257 14.09 -9.88 -17.80
C GLN A 257 15.58 -10.05 -17.55
N SER A 258 16.22 -9.02 -17.01
CA SER A 258 17.65 -9.06 -16.67
C SER A 258 17.93 -9.58 -15.26
N ASN A 259 16.88 -9.85 -14.47
CA ASN A 259 16.97 -10.18 -13.04
C ASN A 259 17.90 -9.21 -12.31
N ALA A 260 17.67 -7.91 -12.49
CA ALA A 260 18.56 -6.85 -12.00
C ALA A 260 17.77 -5.81 -11.19
N MET A 261 18.41 -5.21 -10.19
CA MET A 261 17.83 -4.14 -9.37
C MET A 261 18.69 -2.89 -9.47
N GLN A 262 18.03 -1.74 -9.57
CA GLN A 262 18.68 -0.43 -9.61
C GLN A 262 17.81 0.64 -8.96
N ILE A 263 18.40 1.79 -8.68
CA ILE A 263 17.63 2.97 -8.28
C ILE A 263 16.94 3.58 -9.50
N ALA A 264 15.68 3.96 -9.37
CA ALA A 264 15.02 4.79 -10.37
C ALA A 264 15.65 6.18 -10.35
N GLU A 265 16.30 6.57 -11.44
CA GLU A 265 16.96 7.86 -11.55
C GLU A 265 16.04 8.91 -12.18
N ARG A 266 16.06 10.13 -11.62
CA ARG A 266 15.60 11.34 -12.31
C ARG A 266 16.82 12.21 -12.58
N ARG A 267 17.04 12.58 -13.84
CA ARG A 267 18.26 13.24 -14.35
C ARG A 267 18.63 14.55 -13.64
N ASP A 268 17.68 15.20 -12.97
CA ASP A 268 17.85 16.57 -12.50
C ASP A 268 18.18 16.71 -11.00
N ALA A 269 18.27 15.60 -10.24
CA ALA A 269 18.53 15.65 -8.80
C ALA A 269 19.42 14.48 -8.34
N GLN A 270 20.75 14.65 -8.43
CA GLN A 270 21.70 13.69 -7.88
C GLN A 270 21.75 13.79 -6.36
N GLN A 271 21.12 12.82 -5.69
CA GLN A 271 21.19 12.64 -4.25
C GLN A 271 22.35 11.68 -3.92
N PRO A 272 23.32 12.06 -3.08
CA PRO A 272 24.54 11.27 -2.86
C PRO A 272 24.25 9.89 -2.24
N HIS A 273 23.25 9.79 -1.38
CA HIS A 273 22.83 8.51 -0.78
C HIS A 273 22.23 7.56 -1.84
N LEU A 274 21.45 8.07 -2.81
CA LEU A 274 20.92 7.25 -3.90
C LEU A 274 22.03 6.70 -4.79
N ASN A 275 23.07 7.51 -5.06
CA ASN A 275 24.24 7.04 -5.81
C ASN A 275 25.01 5.93 -5.07
N ALA A 276 25.19 6.09 -3.75
CA ALA A 276 25.83 5.08 -2.91
C ALA A 276 25.06 3.75 -2.92
N VAL A 277 23.73 3.81 -2.80
CA VAL A 277 22.87 2.62 -2.91
C VAL A 277 22.95 1.99 -4.30
N ASN A 278 22.92 2.79 -5.38
CA ASN A 278 23.03 2.27 -6.74
C ASN A 278 24.38 1.57 -6.98
N LEU A 279 25.48 2.12 -6.45
CA LEU A 279 26.79 1.47 -6.47
C LEU A 279 26.81 0.18 -5.67
N HIS A 280 26.15 0.16 -4.51
CA HIS A 280 26.00 -1.05 -3.70
C HIS A 280 25.26 -2.16 -4.44
N LEU A 281 24.12 -1.84 -5.08
CA LEU A 281 23.35 -2.78 -5.89
C LEU A 281 24.14 -3.33 -7.08
N LYS A 282 24.96 -2.48 -7.73
CA LYS A 282 25.86 -2.92 -8.82
C LYS A 282 26.89 -3.93 -8.33
N ARG A 283 27.55 -3.64 -7.20
CA ARG A 283 28.49 -4.59 -6.56
C ARG A 283 27.78 -5.89 -6.18
N PHE A 284 26.60 -5.82 -5.59
CA PHE A 284 25.81 -7.00 -5.24
C PHE A 284 25.56 -7.90 -6.46
N ALA A 285 25.20 -7.30 -7.61
CA ALA A 285 24.94 -8.02 -8.85
C ALA A 285 26.19 -8.70 -9.45
N GLU A 286 27.38 -8.15 -9.23
CA GLU A 286 28.65 -8.77 -9.68
C GLU A 286 28.94 -10.08 -8.94
N PHE A 287 28.60 -10.16 -7.65
CA PHE A 287 28.86 -11.35 -6.81
C PHE A 287 27.68 -12.34 -6.74
N ASN A 288 26.45 -11.90 -7.02
CA ASN A 288 25.25 -12.72 -6.97
C ASN A 288 24.68 -13.03 -8.36
N GLN A 289 25.47 -13.70 -9.21
CA GLN A 289 24.99 -14.22 -10.51
C GLN A 289 24.15 -15.50 -10.37
N GLY A 290 23.42 -15.66 -9.27
CA GLY A 290 22.65 -16.86 -8.93
C GLY A 290 21.72 -17.29 -10.08
N HIS A 291 21.85 -18.54 -10.49
CA HIS A 291 21.13 -19.14 -11.61
C HIS A 291 19.62 -19.24 -11.33
N GLY A 292 18.83 -18.32 -11.88
CA GLY A 292 17.39 -18.48 -12.10
C GLY A 292 16.43 -18.00 -11.00
N GLU A 293 16.91 -17.68 -9.80
CA GLU A 293 16.06 -17.17 -8.71
C GLU A 293 15.90 -15.64 -8.75
N CYS A 294 14.75 -15.14 -8.31
CA CYS A 294 14.48 -13.70 -8.26
C CYS A 294 15.39 -12.99 -7.25
N ILE A 295 16.17 -11.99 -7.70
CA ILE A 295 17.10 -11.27 -6.82
C ILE A 295 16.46 -10.19 -5.94
N LEU A 296 15.15 -9.96 -6.06
CA LEU A 296 14.49 -8.80 -5.46
C LEU A 296 14.72 -8.76 -3.94
N TRP A 297 14.36 -9.84 -3.25
CA TRP A 297 14.56 -9.92 -1.81
C TRP A 297 16.05 -10.03 -1.42
N PRO A 298 16.88 -10.89 -2.04
CA PRO A 298 18.31 -10.94 -1.75
C PRO A 298 19.02 -9.58 -1.80
N ALA A 299 18.74 -8.77 -2.82
CA ALA A 299 19.34 -7.44 -2.96
C ALA A 299 18.87 -6.47 -1.86
N VAL A 300 17.58 -6.47 -1.52
CA VAL A 300 17.05 -5.65 -0.42
C VAL A 300 17.64 -6.11 0.92
N ARG A 301 17.67 -7.42 1.18
CA ARG A 301 18.26 -7.99 2.39
C ARG A 301 19.72 -7.59 2.53
N ASP A 302 20.49 -7.64 1.44
CA ASP A 302 21.89 -7.22 1.45
C ASP A 302 22.04 -5.72 1.80
N LEU A 303 21.13 -4.86 1.32
CA LEU A 303 21.09 -3.46 1.78
C LEU A 303 20.83 -3.37 3.29
N LEU A 304 19.91 -4.17 3.84
CA LEU A 304 19.60 -4.11 5.27
C LEU A 304 20.78 -4.51 6.16
N ILE A 305 21.61 -5.45 5.70
CA ILE A 305 22.67 -6.06 6.50
C ILE A 305 24.02 -5.38 6.27
N ASN A 306 24.33 -4.99 5.02
CA ASN A 306 25.68 -4.63 4.61
C ASN A 306 25.82 -3.18 4.11
N PHE A 307 24.73 -2.46 3.86
CA PHE A 307 24.84 -1.09 3.37
C PHE A 307 25.28 -0.12 4.46
N THR A 308 26.38 0.59 4.22
CA THR A 308 26.87 1.68 5.06
C THR A 308 26.93 2.97 4.25
N LEU A 309 26.65 4.10 4.90
CA LEU A 309 26.75 5.40 4.25
C LEU A 309 28.23 5.82 4.12
N PRO A 310 28.63 6.53 3.04
CA PRO A 310 30.02 6.93 2.83
C PRO A 310 30.66 7.74 3.97
N GLN A 311 29.86 8.46 4.77
CA GLN A 311 30.35 9.23 5.93
C GLN A 311 30.75 8.36 7.13
N GLU A 312 30.42 7.07 7.10
CA GLU A 312 30.61 6.13 8.22
C GLU A 312 31.62 5.02 7.87
N ALA A 313 32.12 4.99 6.63
CA ALA A 313 33.23 4.12 6.29
C ALA A 313 34.47 4.55 7.11
N PRO A 314 35.24 3.63 7.71
CA PRO A 314 36.46 3.97 8.42
C PRO A 314 37.34 4.83 7.53
N GLN A 315 37.68 6.05 7.96
CA GLN A 315 38.71 6.82 7.29
C GLN A 315 39.97 5.97 7.29
N ALA A 316 40.47 5.61 6.10
CA ALA A 316 41.77 4.99 5.96
C ALA A 316 42.78 5.89 6.70
N ALA A 317 43.46 5.33 7.70
CA ALA A 317 44.43 6.06 8.50
C ALA A 317 45.42 6.75 7.56
N ALA A 318 45.53 8.07 7.67
CA ALA A 318 46.50 8.83 6.90
C ALA A 318 47.90 8.26 7.15
N PRO A 319 48.73 8.08 6.11
CA PRO A 319 50.10 7.63 6.30
C PRO A 319 50.81 8.61 7.25
N PRO A 320 51.66 8.10 8.17
CA PRO A 320 52.38 8.96 9.10
C PRO A 320 53.24 9.98 8.31
N PRO A 321 53.38 11.21 8.82
CA PRO A 321 54.22 12.21 8.19
C PRO A 321 55.69 11.74 8.15
N PRO A 322 56.45 12.19 7.14
CA PRO A 322 57.85 11.82 6.94
C PRO A 322 58.76 12.29 8.08
#